data_AF-A0AA41FA92-F1
#
_entry.id   AF-A0AA41FA92-F1
#
_cell.length_a   1.000
_cell.length_b   1.000
_cell.length_c   1.000
_cell.angle_alpha   90.00
_cell.angle_beta   90.00
_cell.angle_gamma   90.00
#
_symmetry.space_group_name_H-M   'P 1'
#
loop_
_entity.id
_entity.type
_entity.pdbx_description
1 polymer ?
#
loop_
_entity_poly.entity_id
_entity_poly.type
_entity_poly.pdbx_seq_one_letter_code
_entity_poly.pdbx_strand_id
1 'polypeptide(L)' 'MDETEKMAGQLREMGFSKAEAAYYLKLLSAGECSNAERLRILGAKRKTALDEIHRLESAIMSMDTMRNDIRNKK' A
#
# COMPACT_ATOMS: atom_id res chain seq x y z
N MET A 1 -16.90 -18.44 -9.65
CA MET A 1 -16.34 -17.51 -8.65
C MET A 1 -15.55 -16.49 -9.45
N ASP A 2 -16.02 -15.26 -9.46
CA ASP A 2 -15.67 -14.26 -10.48
C ASP A 2 -14.21 -13.80 -10.34
N GLU A 3 -13.42 -13.81 -11.42
CA GLU A 3 -12.02 -13.35 -11.40
C GLU A 3 -11.91 -11.89 -10.92
N THR A 4 -12.97 -11.10 -11.12
CA THR A 4 -13.05 -9.73 -10.64
C THR A 4 -13.17 -9.64 -9.11
N GLU A 5 -13.89 -10.57 -8.46
CA GLU A 5 -14.01 -10.62 -7.00
C GLU A 5 -12.68 -10.98 -6.35
N LYS A 6 -11.93 -11.91 -6.97
CA LYS A 6 -10.59 -12.27 -6.54
C LYS A 6 -9.64 -11.06 -6.63
N MET A 7 -9.66 -10.35 -7.75
CA MET A 7 -8.86 -9.12 -7.93
C MET A 7 -9.25 -8.02 -6.95
N ALA A 8 -10.55 -7.84 -6.68
CA ALA A 8 -11.02 -6.89 -5.67
C ALA A 8 -10.48 -7.23 -4.27
N GLY A 9 -10.39 -8.53 -3.92
CA GLY A 9 -9.78 -9.01 -2.69
C GLY A 9 -8.31 -8.63 -2.59
N GLN A 10 -7.53 -8.92 -3.64
CA GLN A 10 -6.10 -8.61 -3.70
C GLN A 10 -5.83 -7.10 -3.59
N LEU A 11 -6.64 -6.26 -4.24
CA LEU A 11 -6.50 -4.80 -4.13
C LEU A 11 -6.73 -4.32 -2.68
N ARG A 12 -7.70 -4.89 -1.96
CA ARG A 12 -7.92 -4.55 -0.54
C ARG A 12 -6.74 -4.96 0.34
N GLU A 13 -6.15 -6.15 0.10
CA GLU A 13 -4.94 -6.60 0.81
C GLU A 13 -3.75 -5.67 0.55
N MET A 14 -3.67 -5.07 -0.64
CA MET A 14 -2.68 -4.05 -1.00
C MET A 14 -2.99 -2.64 -0.45
N GLY A 15 -4.06 -2.47 0.34
CA GLY A 15 -4.42 -1.18 0.92
C GLY A 15 -5.16 -0.22 -0.04
N PHE A 16 -5.80 -0.75 -1.08
CA PHE A 16 -6.77 0.02 -1.86
C PHE A 16 -8.08 0.15 -1.08
N SER A 17 -8.63 1.36 -1.06
CA SER A 17 -10.00 1.58 -0.63
C SER A 17 -11.00 0.92 -1.58
N LYS A 18 -12.23 0.74 -1.12
CA LYS A 18 -13.33 0.22 -1.95
C LYS A 18 -13.51 1.03 -3.24
N ALA A 19 -13.37 2.36 -3.16
CA ALA A 19 -13.50 3.26 -4.30
C ALA A 19 -12.34 3.10 -5.30
N GLU A 20 -11.10 3.02 -4.82
CA GLU A 20 -9.93 2.83 -5.67
C GLU A 20 -9.95 1.45 -6.34
N ALA A 21 -10.37 0.40 -5.62
CA ALA A 21 -10.51 -0.94 -6.19
C ALA A 21 -11.59 -0.97 -7.30
N ALA A 22 -12.75 -0.35 -7.06
CA ALA A 22 -13.81 -0.25 -8.08
C ALA A 22 -13.33 0.55 -9.32
N TYR A 23 -12.59 1.64 -9.12
CA TYR A 23 -12.03 2.42 -10.21
C TYR A 23 -11.00 1.62 -11.02
N TYR A 24 -10.10 0.89 -10.35
CA TYR A 24 -9.13 0.03 -11.02
C TYR A 24 -9.80 -1.08 -11.84
N LEU A 25 -10.85 -1.71 -11.31
CA LEU A 25 -11.61 -2.73 -12.04
C LEU A 25 -12.36 -2.17 -13.25
N LYS A 26 -12.88 -0.94 -13.15
CA LYS A 26 -13.45 -0.23 -14.30
C LYS A 26 -12.41 0.06 -15.39
N LEU A 27 -11.17 0.39 -15.01
CA LEU A 27 -10.09 0.55 -15.98
C LEU A 27 -9.73 -0.80 -16.62
N LEU A 28 -9.61 -1.86 -15.81
CA LEU A 28 -9.34 -3.20 -16.30
C LEU A 28 -10.34 -3.64 -17.38
N SER A 29 -11.63 -3.36 -17.21
CA SER A 29 -12.65 -3.69 -18.22
C SER A 29 -12.58 -2.83 -19.50
N ALA A 30 -11.95 -1.66 -19.45
CA ALA A 30 -11.67 -0.84 -20.64
C ALA A 30 -10.50 -1.40 -21.49
N GLY A 31 -9.77 -2.38 -20.98
CA GLY A 31 -8.70 -3.07 -21.72
C GLY A 31 -7.42 -2.25 -21.83
N GLU A 32 -6.65 -2.49 -22.89
CA GLU A 32 -5.26 -2.02 -23.02
C GLU A 32 -5.10 -0.50 -23.04
N CYS A 33 -6.12 0.24 -23.50
CA CYS A 33 -6.09 1.70 -23.51
C CYS A 33 -5.96 2.31 -22.10
N SER A 34 -6.32 1.55 -21.07
CA SER A 34 -6.24 1.95 -19.67
C SER A 34 -4.93 1.58 -18.97
N ASN A 35 -4.02 0.85 -19.65
CA ASN A 35 -2.83 0.27 -19.02
C ASN A 35 -1.93 1.33 -18.36
N ALA A 36 -1.74 2.47 -19.01
CA ALA A 36 -0.95 3.57 -18.47
C ALA A 36 -1.52 4.09 -17.14
N GLU A 37 -2.84 4.23 -17.05
CA GLU A 37 -3.52 4.71 -15.85
C GLU A 37 -3.50 3.65 -14.73
N ARG A 38 -3.69 2.37 -15.08
CA ARG A 38 -3.57 1.27 -14.11
C ARG A 38 -2.17 1.19 -13.50
N LEU A 39 -1.13 1.34 -14.33
CA LEU A 39 0.26 1.41 -13.87
C LEU A 39 0.50 2.63 -12.97
N ARG A 40 -0.07 3.78 -13.32
CA ARG A 40 0.02 5.01 -12.50
C ARG A 40 -0.56 4.80 -11.12
N ILE A 41 -1.76 4.22 -11.02
CA ILE A 41 -2.44 3.96 -9.74
C ILE A 41 -1.63 2.97 -8.88
N LEU A 42 -1.16 1.86 -9.48
CA LEU A 42 -0.32 0.88 -8.78
C LEU A 42 0.98 1.52 -8.29
N GLY A 43 1.63 2.34 -9.12
CA GLY A 43 2.84 3.07 -8.75
C GLY A 43 2.62 4.04 -7.59
N ALA A 44 1.50 4.77 -7.60
CA ALA A 44 1.13 5.67 -6.50
C ALA A 44 0.91 4.90 -5.19
N LYS A 45 0.18 3.78 -5.23
CA LYS A 45 -0.03 2.94 -4.04
C LYS A 45 1.26 2.34 -3.51
N ARG A 46 2.13 1.84 -4.39
CA ARG A 46 3.46 1.37 -4.02
C ARG A 46 4.26 2.45 -3.30
N LYS A 47 4.23 3.69 -3.81
CA LYS A 47 4.95 4.82 -3.18
C LYS A 47 4.42 5.10 -1.77
N THR A 48 3.10 5.20 -1.60
CA THR A 48 2.49 5.42 -0.28
C THR A 48 2.83 4.31 0.71
N ALA A 49 2.81 3.05 0.28
CA ALA A 49 3.19 1.93 1.13
C ALA A 49 4.67 2.02 1.56
N LEU A 50 5.56 2.40 0.65
CA LEU A 50 6.98 2.59 0.97
C LEU A 50 7.22 3.75 1.94
N ASP A 51 6.50 4.86 1.76
CA ASP A 51 6.58 6.01 2.68
C ASP A 51 6.14 5.61 4.11
N GLU A 52 5.11 4.76 4.22
CA GLU A 52 4.65 4.23 5.52
C GLU A 52 5.67 3.27 6.13
N ILE A 53 6.31 2.42 5.34
CA ILE A 53 7.40 1.54 5.81
C ILE A 53 8.53 2.38 6.40
N HIS A 54 9.02 3.39 5.67
CA HIS A 54 10.10 4.27 6.16
C HIS A 54 9.71 5.01 7.46
N ARG A 55 8.44 5.42 7.58
CA ARG A 55 7.93 6.06 8.79
C ARG A 55 7.94 5.09 9.97
N LEU A 56 7.47 3.87 9.77
CA LEU A 56 7.44 2.83 10.80
C LEU A 56 8.86 2.41 11.23
N GLU A 57 9.78 2.27 10.28
CA GLU A 57 11.20 2.02 10.57
C GLU A 57 11.80 3.13 11.45
N SER A 58 11.56 4.39 11.10
CA SER A 58 12.03 5.56 11.88
C SER A 58 11.46 5.58 13.31
N ALA A 59 10.18 5.19 13.45
CA ALA A 59 9.54 5.05 14.77
C ALA A 59 10.18 3.92 15.59
N ILE A 60 10.48 2.78 14.98
CA ILE A 60 11.17 1.65 15.62
C ILE A 60 12.55 2.08 16.13
N MET A 61 13.35 2.75 15.29
CA MET A 61 14.66 3.26 15.69
C MET A 61 14.57 4.18 16.92
N SER A 62 13.58 5.09 16.93
CA SER A 62 13.35 5.99 18.06
C SER A 62 12.98 5.21 19.35
N MET A 63 12.16 4.16 19.23
CA MET A 63 11.81 3.29 20.36
C MET A 63 13.03 2.52 20.88
N ASP A 64 13.90 2.06 20.00
CA ASP A 64 15.13 1.36 20.40
C ASP A 64 16.11 2.30 21.11
N THR A 65 16.24 3.55 20.66
CA THR A 65 16.99 4.59 21.39
C THR A 65 16.43 4.79 22.80
N MET A 66 15.12 5.02 22.93
CA MET A 66 14.48 5.19 24.24
C MET A 66 14.68 3.97 25.14
N ARG A 67 14.59 2.75 24.59
CA ARG A 67 14.84 1.51 25.34
C ARG A 67 16.28 1.43 25.84
N ASN A 68 17.25 1.80 25.01
CA ASN A 68 18.66 1.82 25.39
C ASN A 68 18.93 2.84 26.50
N ASP A 69 18.34 4.03 26.41
CA ASP A 69 18.45 5.06 27.45
C ASP A 69 17.91 4.55 28.80
N ILE A 70 16.77 3.84 28.80
CA ILE A 70 16.22 3.24 30.02
C ILE A 70 17.16 2.17 30.58
N ARG A 71 17.74 1.32 29.73
CA ARG A 71 18.64 0.23 30.16
C ARG A 71 19.98 0.71 30.68
N ASN A 72 20.47 1.84 30.17
CA ASN A 72 21.80 2.37 30.46
C ASN A 72 21.79 3.52 31.49
N LYS A 73 20.62 3.92 32.00
CA LYS A 73 20.52 4.78 33.19
C LYS A 73 21.06 4.02 34.41
N LYS A 74 22.25 4.43 34.87
CA LYS A 74 22.73 4.19 36.25
C LYS A 74 21.93 5.01 37.24
#